data_AF-A0A182KFN0-F1
#
_entry.id   AF-A0A182KFN0-F1
#
_cell.length_a   1.000
_cell.length_b   1.000
_cell.length_c   1.000
_cell.angle_alpha   90.00
_cell.angle_beta   90.00
_cell.angle_gamma   90.00
#
_symmetry.space_group_name_H-M   'P 1'
#
loop_
_entity.id
_entity.type
_entity.pdbx_description
1 polymer ?
#
loop_
_entity_poly.entity_id
_entity_poly.type
_entity_poly.pdbx_seq_one_letter_code
_entity_poly.pdbx_strand_id
1 'polypeptide(L)'
;TFVLLFVLVPYSHQQGGKYCEADFCEPGLKNVGCNPPPTEGGPACSGKQAQSMSFNFVVQATIVNEHNKLRSLLARGGLGNFAPASHMPQLVWDTELANQAAHNVRSCAFGHDECRNTEQFQFVGQNIALTRYSGPPKSVIKLVLHEINAWWSEANITTQAYLDKFPSEEPISQIGHFTQMVSDRAWKVGCAAQHWTENRLYNVFYLVCNYSFTNMVGEPVYVQGPRASRCTTGEDKLYPGLFSLLLFVLSEVSAGGQYCRSELCPRGGPHVGCKPPSTSGGPTCRGKKNARKVLLTPALQGYIMDEHNLNRSNIALGRIRPYPSAVKMPTLTWDTELAALADANARSCNYGHDRCRATDKFPYAGQNIAITQFFGYRFTEKDLIHKFVSSWWSEYLDALPEHVRKYPSSYSGKPIGHFTQIASDRSTKVGCSMWYWKDGQMDVYYFVCNYSFTNIMDRSVYQSGPAGSECKKGRNSKFPGLCNANEEPRSIMDP
;
A
#
# COMPACT_ATOMS: atom_id res chain seq x y z
N THR A 1 55.08 11.44 -24.98
CA THR A 1 54.60 10.07 -24.76
C THR A 1 54.24 9.89 -23.31
N PHE A 2 52.98 10.10 -22.95
CA PHE A 2 52.46 9.78 -21.62
C PHE A 2 51.21 8.94 -21.81
N VAL A 3 51.30 7.70 -21.33
CA VAL A 3 50.31 6.63 -21.46
C VAL A 3 49.24 6.86 -20.41
N LEU A 4 47.99 7.07 -20.82
CA LEU A 4 46.84 7.00 -19.92
C LEU A 4 46.59 5.53 -19.58
N LEU A 5 46.87 5.14 -18.33
CA LEU A 5 46.35 3.91 -17.75
C LEU A 5 44.87 4.11 -17.42
N PHE A 6 43.99 3.52 -18.23
CA PHE A 6 42.60 3.27 -17.83
C PHE A 6 42.58 2.11 -16.84
N VAL A 7 42.37 2.40 -15.57
CA VAL A 7 41.97 1.39 -14.59
C VAL A 7 40.50 1.08 -14.87
N LEU A 8 40.27 -0.01 -15.60
CA LEU A 8 38.95 -0.64 -15.69
C LEU A 8 38.61 -1.23 -14.31
N VAL A 9 37.76 -0.53 -13.56
CA VAL A 9 37.07 -1.15 -12.42
C VAL A 9 35.96 -2.02 -13.02
N PRO A 10 35.95 -3.34 -12.79
CA PRO A 10 34.86 -4.18 -13.29
C PRO A 10 33.58 -3.78 -12.56
N TYR A 11 32.59 -3.35 -13.34
CA TYR A 11 31.23 -3.12 -12.87
C TYR A 11 30.62 -4.49 -12.55
N SER A 12 30.73 -4.95 -11.30
CA SER A 12 29.97 -6.13 -10.87
C SER A 12 28.53 -5.73 -10.62
N HIS A 13 27.63 -6.18 -11.50
CA HIS A 13 26.18 -6.23 -11.28
C HIS A 13 25.86 -6.85 -9.92
N GLN A 14 25.44 -6.04 -8.95
CA GLN A 14 24.90 -6.55 -7.68
C GLN A 14 23.38 -6.28 -7.62
N GLN A 15 22.63 -6.98 -8.47
CA GLN A 15 21.16 -7.09 -8.37
C GLN A 15 20.71 -8.49 -7.89
N GLY A 16 21.61 -9.28 -7.29
CA GLY A 16 21.34 -10.64 -6.82
C GLY A 16 21.39 -10.85 -5.30
N GLY A 17 21.72 -9.83 -4.50
CA GLY A 17 22.22 -10.02 -3.13
C GLY A 17 21.36 -10.90 -2.21
N LYS A 18 20.10 -10.52 -1.92
CA LYS A 18 19.34 -11.21 -0.87
C LYS A 18 18.82 -12.60 -1.27
N TYR A 19 18.52 -12.83 -2.54
CA TYR A 19 17.89 -14.09 -2.99
C TYR A 19 18.90 -15.13 -3.46
N CYS A 20 20.14 -14.73 -3.77
CA CYS A 20 21.21 -15.67 -4.06
C CYS A 20 21.90 -16.20 -2.80
N GLU A 21 21.85 -15.45 -1.70
CA GLU A 21 22.56 -15.77 -0.45
C GLU A 21 21.65 -16.37 0.62
N ALA A 22 20.32 -16.22 0.50
CA ALA A 22 19.37 -16.69 1.49
C ALA A 22 18.88 -18.12 1.25
N ASP A 23 18.72 -18.86 2.35
CA ASP A 23 18.19 -20.23 2.40
C ASP A 23 16.65 -20.21 2.34
N PHE A 24 16.10 -19.73 1.23
CA PHE A 24 14.64 -19.69 1.01
C PHE A 24 14.11 -20.90 0.22
N CYS A 25 15.00 -21.66 -0.40
CA CYS A 25 14.68 -22.72 -1.34
C CYS A 25 15.33 -24.01 -0.88
N GLU A 26 14.78 -25.16 -1.27
CA GLU A 26 15.44 -26.44 -1.00
C GLU A 26 16.85 -26.48 -1.62
N PRO A 27 17.79 -27.22 -1.00
CA PRO A 27 19.17 -27.30 -1.48
C PRO A 27 19.26 -27.66 -2.97
N GLY A 28 19.91 -26.81 -3.74
CA GLY A 28 20.12 -26.98 -5.18
C GLY A 28 19.09 -26.29 -6.07
N LEU A 29 17.99 -25.75 -5.52
CA LEU A 29 17.01 -24.95 -6.27
C LEU A 29 17.40 -23.47 -6.28
N LYS A 30 17.23 -22.83 -7.43
CA LYS A 30 17.52 -21.40 -7.59
C LYS A 30 16.26 -20.56 -7.38
N ASN A 31 16.34 -19.60 -6.46
CA ASN A 31 15.29 -18.58 -6.32
C ASN A 31 15.22 -17.71 -7.58
N VAL A 32 14.02 -17.42 -8.08
CA VAL A 32 13.80 -16.61 -9.29
C VAL A 32 14.27 -15.16 -9.12
N GLY A 33 14.35 -14.67 -7.88
CA GLY A 33 14.97 -13.39 -7.53
C GLY A 33 16.50 -13.40 -7.50
N CYS A 34 17.16 -14.57 -7.59
CA CYS A 34 18.60 -14.67 -7.69
C CYS A 34 19.05 -14.52 -9.15
N ASN A 35 19.80 -13.46 -9.46
CA ASN A 35 20.25 -13.15 -10.83
C ASN A 35 19.11 -13.26 -11.86
N PRO A 36 18.03 -12.48 -11.67
CA PRO A 36 16.87 -12.54 -12.54
C PRO A 36 17.22 -12.03 -13.95
N PRO A 37 16.45 -12.39 -14.99
CA PRO A 37 16.61 -11.84 -16.32
C PRO A 37 16.60 -10.30 -16.30
N PRO A 38 17.39 -9.62 -17.16
CA PRO A 38 17.38 -8.17 -17.27
C PRO A 38 15.99 -7.59 -17.56
N THR A 39 15.81 -6.28 -17.37
CA THR A 39 14.52 -5.60 -17.59
C THR A 39 14.01 -5.70 -19.03
N GLU A 40 14.93 -5.76 -19.98
CA GLU A 40 14.74 -5.96 -21.41
C GLU A 40 14.37 -7.41 -21.77
N GLY A 41 14.48 -8.33 -20.82
CA GLY A 41 14.13 -9.74 -20.97
C GLY A 41 15.33 -10.67 -20.98
N GLY A 42 15.06 -11.96 -20.76
CA GLY A 42 16.04 -13.04 -20.78
C GLY A 42 16.34 -13.54 -22.19
N PRO A 43 17.20 -14.57 -22.32
CA PRO A 43 17.60 -15.11 -23.61
C PRO A 43 16.43 -15.52 -24.52
N ALA A 44 15.37 -16.10 -23.95
CA ALA A 44 14.20 -16.51 -24.73
C ALA A 44 13.32 -15.32 -25.19
N CYS A 45 13.57 -14.10 -24.71
CA CYS A 45 12.98 -12.88 -25.23
C CYS A 45 13.67 -12.35 -26.49
N SER A 46 14.84 -12.90 -26.86
CA SER A 46 15.62 -12.41 -28.02
C SER A 46 14.80 -12.47 -29.31
N GLY A 47 14.78 -11.36 -30.04
CA GLY A 47 14.01 -11.20 -31.28
C GLY A 47 12.49 -11.01 -31.11
N LYS A 48 11.95 -11.09 -29.88
CA LYS A 48 10.49 -10.96 -29.63
C LYS A 48 10.03 -9.52 -29.37
N GLN A 49 10.96 -8.57 -29.18
CA GLN A 49 10.66 -7.19 -28.73
C GLN A 49 9.75 -7.19 -27.48
N ALA A 50 10.05 -8.06 -26.53
CA ALA A 50 9.20 -8.26 -25.37
C ALA A 50 9.20 -7.04 -24.45
N GLN A 51 8.04 -6.76 -23.88
CA GLN A 51 7.81 -5.60 -23.04
C GLN A 51 7.04 -6.01 -21.79
N SER A 52 7.52 -5.57 -20.63
CA SER A 52 6.80 -5.70 -19.36
C SER A 52 5.50 -4.88 -19.42
N MET A 53 4.39 -5.46 -19.00
CA MET A 53 3.13 -4.74 -18.86
C MET A 53 3.06 -4.04 -17.50
N SER A 54 2.75 -2.75 -17.50
CA SER A 54 2.61 -1.98 -16.27
C SER A 54 1.32 -2.32 -15.56
N PHE A 55 1.42 -2.97 -14.40
CA PHE A 55 0.29 -3.22 -13.51
C PHE A 55 0.18 -2.07 -12.50
N ASN A 56 -0.45 -0.98 -12.94
CA ASN A 56 -0.78 0.13 -12.05
C ASN A 56 -1.85 -0.28 -11.02
N PHE A 57 -2.18 0.62 -10.08
CA PHE A 57 -3.14 0.34 -9.01
C PHE A 57 -4.50 -0.16 -9.52
N VAL A 58 -4.97 0.30 -10.69
CA VAL A 58 -6.25 -0.16 -11.26
C VAL A 58 -6.18 -1.64 -11.65
N VAL A 59 -5.09 -2.05 -12.31
CA VAL A 59 -4.88 -3.46 -12.71
C VAL A 59 -4.70 -4.35 -11.48
N GLN A 60 -3.87 -3.92 -10.52
CA GLN A 60 -3.67 -4.64 -9.24
C GLN A 60 -5.00 -4.82 -8.49
N ALA A 61 -5.77 -3.75 -8.34
CA ALA A 61 -7.08 -3.78 -7.71
C ALA A 61 -8.06 -4.68 -8.48
N THR A 62 -8.00 -4.70 -9.81
CA THR A 62 -8.83 -5.57 -10.65
C THR A 62 -8.52 -7.04 -10.39
N ILE A 63 -7.23 -7.41 -10.35
CA ILE A 63 -6.79 -8.78 -10.07
C ILE A 63 -7.29 -9.22 -8.70
N VAL A 64 -7.01 -8.43 -7.67
CA VAL A 64 -7.40 -8.74 -6.29
C VAL A 64 -8.92 -8.83 -6.16
N ASN A 65 -9.65 -7.90 -6.76
CA ASN A 65 -11.10 -7.87 -6.72
C ASN A 65 -11.70 -9.11 -7.40
N GLU A 66 -11.22 -9.50 -8.57
CA GLU A 66 -11.78 -10.65 -9.28
C GLU A 66 -11.49 -11.96 -8.54
N HIS A 67 -10.27 -12.14 -8.02
CA HIS A 67 -9.96 -13.30 -7.19
C HIS A 67 -10.87 -13.38 -5.95
N ASN A 68 -11.05 -12.26 -5.23
CA ASN A 68 -11.89 -12.23 -4.03
C ASN A 68 -13.37 -12.45 -4.33
N LYS A 69 -13.86 -11.94 -5.47
CA LYS A 69 -15.22 -12.21 -5.93
C LYS A 69 -15.44 -13.70 -6.20
N LEU A 70 -14.50 -14.36 -6.88
CA LEU A 70 -14.57 -15.80 -7.16
C LEU A 70 -14.42 -16.65 -5.89
N ARG A 71 -13.45 -16.33 -5.02
CA ARG A 71 -13.30 -16.98 -3.71
C ARG A 71 -14.55 -16.83 -2.84
N SER A 72 -15.18 -15.65 -2.83
CA SER A 72 -16.45 -15.39 -2.13
C SER A 72 -17.62 -16.20 -2.73
N LEU A 73 -17.64 -16.43 -4.04
CA LEU A 73 -18.64 -17.30 -4.66
C LEU A 73 -18.55 -18.73 -4.11
N LEU A 74 -17.35 -19.32 -4.10
CA LEU A 74 -17.14 -20.66 -3.54
C LEU A 74 -17.38 -20.68 -2.02
N ALA A 75 -16.83 -19.72 -1.27
CA ALA A 75 -16.91 -19.71 0.19
C ALA A 75 -18.35 -19.65 0.72
N ARG A 76 -19.27 -19.07 -0.06
CA ARG A 76 -20.71 -19.02 0.26
C ARG A 76 -21.51 -20.23 -0.21
N GLY A 77 -20.87 -21.22 -0.85
CA GLY A 77 -21.55 -22.35 -1.48
C GLY A 77 -22.25 -21.99 -2.80
N GLY A 78 -21.90 -20.86 -3.43
CA GLY A 78 -22.48 -20.44 -4.70
C GLY A 78 -21.92 -21.18 -5.92
N LEU A 79 -20.88 -21.99 -5.73
CA LEU A 79 -20.28 -22.84 -6.76
C LEU A 79 -20.70 -24.29 -6.52
N GLY A 80 -21.95 -24.62 -6.89
CA GLY A 80 -22.76 -25.71 -6.29
C GLY A 80 -22.16 -27.13 -6.16
N ASN A 81 -21.12 -27.49 -6.91
CA ASN A 81 -20.43 -28.78 -6.75
C ASN A 81 -19.42 -28.81 -5.59
N PHE A 82 -19.22 -27.67 -4.91
CA PHE A 82 -18.24 -27.52 -3.85
C PHE A 82 -18.88 -27.06 -2.55
N ALA A 83 -18.36 -27.58 -1.44
CA ALA A 83 -18.81 -27.18 -0.12
C ALA A 83 -18.46 -25.70 0.15
N PRO A 84 -19.24 -25.01 0.99
CA PRO A 84 -18.85 -23.68 1.47
C PRO A 84 -17.56 -23.76 2.29
N ALA A 85 -16.81 -22.67 2.30
CA ALA A 85 -15.56 -22.57 3.05
C ALA A 85 -15.81 -21.96 4.43
N SER A 86 -15.25 -22.61 5.46
CA SER A 86 -15.39 -22.15 6.84
C SER A 86 -14.43 -21.02 7.22
N HIS A 87 -13.29 -20.89 6.53
CA HIS A 87 -12.20 -19.97 6.86
C HIS A 87 -11.47 -19.43 5.61
N MET A 88 -12.18 -18.79 4.68
CA MET A 88 -11.54 -18.26 3.47
C MET A 88 -11.02 -16.82 3.67
N PRO A 89 -9.70 -16.55 3.62
CA PRO A 89 -9.20 -15.19 3.69
C PRO A 89 -9.46 -14.41 2.40
N GLN A 90 -9.65 -13.11 2.55
CA GLN A 90 -9.50 -12.15 1.46
C GLN A 90 -8.04 -12.12 0.98
N LEU A 91 -7.79 -12.25 -0.32
CA LEU A 91 -6.47 -11.96 -0.89
C LEU A 91 -6.20 -10.46 -0.88
N VAL A 92 -4.97 -10.08 -0.51
CA VAL A 92 -4.48 -8.71 -0.63
C VAL A 92 -3.26 -8.66 -1.54
N TRP A 93 -3.05 -7.54 -2.23
CA TRP A 93 -1.88 -7.38 -3.07
C TRP A 93 -0.58 -7.46 -2.26
N ASP A 94 0.44 -8.05 -2.86
CA ASP A 94 1.79 -8.09 -2.33
C ASP A 94 2.84 -7.78 -3.39
N THR A 95 3.64 -6.75 -3.10
CA THR A 95 4.63 -6.24 -4.05
C THR A 95 5.83 -7.18 -4.19
N GLU A 96 6.23 -7.90 -3.14
CA GLU A 96 7.35 -8.82 -3.22
C GLU A 96 6.99 -10.03 -4.07
N LEU A 97 5.79 -10.61 -3.87
CA LEU A 97 5.27 -11.68 -4.72
C LEU A 97 5.15 -11.23 -6.19
N ALA A 98 4.72 -9.99 -6.44
CA ALA A 98 4.63 -9.42 -7.78
C ALA A 98 6.02 -9.22 -8.43
N ASN A 99 7.03 -8.84 -7.65
CA ASN A 99 8.40 -8.72 -8.13
C ASN A 99 8.97 -10.11 -8.51
N GLN A 100 8.71 -11.13 -7.69
CA GLN A 100 9.08 -12.52 -8.03
C GLN A 100 8.38 -13.00 -9.31
N ALA A 101 7.10 -12.68 -9.49
CA ALA A 101 6.38 -12.96 -10.74
C ALA A 101 6.99 -12.19 -11.92
N ALA A 102 7.42 -10.95 -11.70
CA ALA A 102 8.09 -10.12 -12.71
C ALA A 102 9.46 -10.69 -13.11
N HIS A 103 10.18 -11.36 -12.21
CA HIS A 103 11.41 -12.07 -12.54
C HIS A 103 11.13 -13.25 -13.47
N ASN A 104 10.06 -14.01 -13.21
CA ASN A 104 9.65 -15.13 -14.06
C ASN A 104 9.25 -14.67 -15.48
N VAL A 105 8.28 -13.74 -15.61
CA VAL A 105 7.76 -13.35 -16.94
C VAL A 105 8.83 -12.72 -17.84
N ARG A 106 9.85 -12.10 -17.24
CA ARG A 106 11.00 -11.56 -17.97
C ARG A 106 11.87 -12.61 -18.62
N SER A 107 11.71 -13.89 -18.32
CA SER A 107 12.39 -14.95 -19.05
C SER A 107 11.85 -15.10 -20.49
N CYS A 108 10.59 -14.73 -20.74
CA CYS A 108 9.80 -15.13 -21.92
C CYS A 108 9.77 -16.65 -22.18
N ALA A 109 10.11 -17.45 -21.17
CA ALA A 109 10.02 -18.90 -21.19
C ALA A 109 8.77 -19.30 -20.40
N PHE A 110 7.79 -19.92 -21.08
CA PHE A 110 6.59 -20.38 -20.42
C PHE A 110 6.91 -21.58 -19.52
N GLY A 111 6.86 -21.37 -18.21
CA GLY A 111 7.07 -22.42 -17.23
C GLY A 111 7.11 -21.88 -15.80
N HIS A 112 7.00 -22.78 -14.84
CA HIS A 112 7.26 -22.44 -13.45
C HIS A 112 8.76 -22.22 -13.23
N ASP A 113 9.09 -21.25 -12.38
CA ASP A 113 10.45 -21.15 -11.85
C ASP A 113 10.70 -22.21 -10.76
N GLU A 114 11.96 -22.52 -10.48
CA GLU A 114 12.32 -23.57 -9.50
C GLU A 114 11.90 -23.20 -8.07
N CYS A 115 12.04 -21.93 -7.70
CA CYS A 115 11.68 -21.42 -6.39
C CYS A 115 11.41 -19.91 -6.44
N ARG A 116 10.43 -19.44 -5.66
CA ARG A 116 10.03 -18.03 -5.57
C ARG A 116 9.68 -17.60 -4.15
N ASN A 117 10.14 -18.38 -3.18
CA ASN A 117 9.95 -18.12 -1.77
C ASN A 117 10.59 -16.79 -1.36
N THR A 118 10.03 -16.19 -0.32
CA THR A 118 10.51 -14.96 0.27
C THR A 118 10.73 -15.17 1.77
N GLU A 119 11.34 -14.19 2.43
CA GLU A 119 11.50 -14.23 3.89
C GLU A 119 10.15 -14.38 4.62
N GLN A 120 9.10 -13.76 4.07
CA GLN A 120 7.75 -13.82 4.64
C GLN A 120 6.98 -15.08 4.24
N PHE A 121 7.23 -15.61 3.04
CA PHE A 121 6.45 -16.70 2.45
C PHE A 121 7.37 -17.82 1.98
N GLN A 122 7.42 -18.91 2.75
CA GLN A 122 8.31 -20.05 2.49
C GLN A 122 7.71 -21.15 1.61
N PHE A 123 6.47 -20.96 1.12
CA PHE A 123 5.76 -21.95 0.29
C PHE A 123 4.95 -21.26 -0.81
N VAL A 124 5.59 -20.39 -1.59
CA VAL A 124 4.88 -19.51 -2.53
C VAL A 124 4.30 -20.31 -3.71
N GLY A 125 2.97 -20.27 -3.82
CA GLY A 125 2.23 -20.84 -4.95
C GLY A 125 2.35 -19.98 -6.20
N GLN A 126 2.08 -20.56 -7.38
CA GLN A 126 2.17 -19.85 -8.64
C GLN A 126 1.15 -20.37 -9.66
N ASN A 127 0.40 -19.46 -10.27
CA ASN A 127 -0.34 -19.72 -11.49
C ASN A 127 0.32 -19.00 -12.66
N ILE A 128 0.37 -19.67 -13.81
CA ILE A 128 0.93 -19.11 -15.05
C ILE A 128 -0.06 -19.27 -16.20
N ALA A 129 -0.07 -18.31 -17.13
CA ALA A 129 -0.94 -18.36 -18.30
C ALA A 129 -0.27 -17.72 -19.50
N LEU A 130 -0.41 -18.34 -20.67
CA LEU A 130 0.12 -17.82 -21.92
C LEU A 130 -0.95 -17.87 -23.01
N THR A 131 -1.39 -16.69 -23.43
CA THR A 131 -2.39 -16.56 -24.50
C THR A 131 -1.76 -15.95 -25.74
N ARG A 132 -2.01 -16.59 -26.89
CA ARG A 132 -1.64 -16.11 -28.22
C ARG A 132 -2.90 -15.71 -28.98
N TYR A 133 -2.92 -14.51 -29.56
CA TYR A 133 -4.07 -14.04 -30.33
C TYR A 133 -3.66 -13.14 -31.50
N SER A 134 -4.43 -13.20 -32.58
CA SER A 134 -4.30 -12.32 -33.75
C SER A 134 -5.18 -11.07 -33.60
N GLY A 135 -4.85 -10.03 -34.37
CA GLY A 135 -5.60 -8.77 -34.39
C GLY A 135 -4.99 -7.67 -33.50
N PRO A 136 -5.73 -6.59 -33.23
CA PRO A 136 -5.21 -5.44 -32.49
C PRO A 136 -4.92 -5.79 -31.02
N PRO A 137 -3.93 -5.13 -30.37
CA PRO A 137 -3.63 -5.32 -28.96
C PRO A 137 -4.88 -5.12 -28.08
N LYS A 138 -5.12 -6.06 -27.17
CA LYS A 138 -6.22 -5.98 -26.20
C LYS A 138 -5.78 -5.22 -24.95
N SER A 139 -6.75 -4.62 -24.27
CA SER A 139 -6.53 -4.01 -22.94
C SER A 139 -5.98 -5.03 -21.96
N VAL A 140 -4.97 -4.62 -21.17
CA VAL A 140 -4.36 -5.46 -20.12
C VAL A 140 -5.40 -6.01 -19.14
N ILE A 141 -6.41 -5.20 -18.76
CA ILE A 141 -7.49 -5.64 -17.87
C ILE A 141 -8.30 -6.78 -18.50
N LYS A 142 -8.60 -6.69 -19.81
CA LYS A 142 -9.34 -7.74 -20.51
C LYS A 142 -8.54 -9.04 -20.59
N LEU A 143 -7.24 -8.95 -20.86
CA LEU A 143 -6.36 -10.12 -20.92
C LEU A 143 -6.23 -10.77 -19.54
N VAL A 144 -5.94 -9.98 -18.51
CA VAL A 144 -5.85 -10.47 -17.12
C VAL A 144 -7.14 -11.15 -16.67
N LEU A 145 -8.30 -10.53 -16.89
CA LEU A 145 -9.59 -11.14 -16.53
C LEU A 145 -9.88 -12.41 -17.34
N HIS A 146 -9.44 -12.46 -18.60
CA HIS A 146 -9.56 -13.67 -19.41
C HIS A 146 -8.77 -14.83 -18.81
N GLU A 147 -7.49 -14.61 -18.46
CA GLU A 147 -6.65 -15.66 -17.84
C GLU A 147 -7.17 -16.09 -16.47
N ILE A 148 -7.60 -15.15 -15.62
CA ILE A 148 -8.17 -15.47 -14.30
C ILE A 148 -9.42 -16.35 -14.44
N ASN A 149 -10.28 -16.06 -15.42
CA ASN A 149 -11.46 -16.88 -15.68
C ASN A 149 -11.10 -18.24 -16.31
N ALA A 150 -10.04 -18.32 -17.11
CA ALA A 150 -9.53 -19.57 -17.65
C ALA A 150 -9.02 -20.49 -16.52
N TRP A 151 -8.19 -19.96 -15.61
CA TRP A 151 -7.77 -20.65 -14.39
C TRP A 151 -8.95 -21.11 -13.54
N TRP A 152 -9.94 -20.24 -13.33
CA TRP A 152 -11.15 -20.57 -12.57
C TRP A 152 -11.99 -21.68 -13.23
N SER A 153 -11.97 -21.79 -14.56
CA SER A 153 -12.79 -22.76 -15.31
C SER A 153 -12.40 -24.22 -15.04
N GLU A 154 -11.21 -24.47 -14.49
CA GLU A 154 -10.81 -25.81 -14.01
C GLU A 154 -11.73 -26.33 -12.90
N ALA A 155 -12.53 -25.46 -12.27
CA ALA A 155 -13.64 -25.88 -11.40
C ALA A 155 -14.59 -26.89 -12.07
N ASN A 156 -14.75 -26.84 -13.39
CA ASN A 156 -15.62 -27.76 -14.14
C ASN A 156 -15.07 -29.20 -14.21
N ILE A 157 -13.76 -29.36 -14.02
CA ILE A 157 -13.04 -30.65 -14.07
C ILE A 157 -12.44 -31.03 -12.71
N THR A 158 -12.70 -30.21 -11.68
CA THR A 158 -12.31 -30.45 -10.28
C THR A 158 -13.49 -31.05 -9.51
N THR A 159 -13.19 -31.76 -8.43
CA THR A 159 -14.20 -32.34 -7.53
C THR A 159 -13.95 -31.90 -6.10
N GLN A 160 -14.97 -31.95 -5.24
CA GLN A 160 -14.79 -31.68 -3.81
C GLN A 160 -13.72 -32.61 -3.18
N ALA A 161 -13.64 -33.87 -3.62
CA ALA A 161 -12.64 -34.82 -3.11
C ALA A 161 -11.20 -34.33 -3.34
N TYR A 162 -10.91 -33.70 -4.48
CA TYR A 162 -9.60 -33.09 -4.73
C TYR A 162 -9.34 -31.83 -3.89
N LEU A 163 -10.39 -31.14 -3.44
CA LEU A 163 -10.25 -29.98 -2.54
C LEU A 163 -10.12 -30.40 -1.08
N ASP A 164 -10.77 -31.49 -0.68
CA ASP A 164 -10.66 -32.07 0.65
C ASP A 164 -9.29 -32.72 0.89
N LYS A 165 -8.70 -33.27 -0.18
CA LYS A 165 -7.36 -33.87 -0.14
C LYS A 165 -6.66 -33.64 -1.47
N PHE A 166 -5.72 -32.71 -1.49
CA PHE A 166 -4.97 -32.42 -2.71
C PHE A 166 -4.20 -33.66 -3.17
N PRO A 167 -4.31 -34.06 -4.45
CA PRO A 167 -3.80 -35.34 -4.92
C PRO A 167 -2.27 -35.37 -4.96
N SER A 168 -1.68 -36.54 -4.71
CA SER A 168 -0.22 -36.77 -4.80
C SER A 168 0.25 -37.02 -6.23
N GLU A 169 -0.63 -37.52 -7.08
CA GLU A 169 -0.40 -37.69 -8.51
C GLU A 169 -1.18 -36.60 -9.24
N GLU A 170 -0.55 -36.00 -10.25
CA GLU A 170 -1.21 -35.00 -11.08
C GLU A 170 -2.44 -35.65 -11.74
N PRO A 171 -3.66 -35.12 -11.50
CA PRO A 171 -4.84 -35.68 -12.15
C PRO A 171 -4.73 -35.54 -13.67
N ILE A 172 -5.42 -36.42 -14.40
CA ILE A 172 -5.49 -36.37 -15.88
C ILE A 172 -5.93 -34.99 -16.39
N SER A 173 -6.71 -34.27 -15.57
CA SER A 173 -7.17 -32.91 -15.85
C SER A 173 -6.43 -31.91 -14.96
N GLN A 174 -5.93 -30.82 -15.54
CA GLN A 174 -5.24 -29.77 -14.78
C GLN A 174 -6.24 -29.05 -13.86
N ILE A 175 -6.04 -29.20 -12.56
CA ILE A 175 -6.83 -28.53 -11.51
C ILE A 175 -6.00 -27.54 -10.70
N GLY A 176 -4.69 -27.45 -11.00
CA GLY A 176 -3.71 -26.73 -10.21
C GLY A 176 -4.02 -25.24 -10.09
N HIS A 177 -4.50 -24.61 -11.17
CA HIS A 177 -4.77 -23.18 -11.14
C HIS A 177 -6.00 -22.85 -10.30
N PHE A 178 -7.11 -23.56 -10.49
CA PHE A 178 -8.32 -23.35 -9.69
C PHE A 178 -8.07 -23.64 -8.21
N THR A 179 -7.43 -24.76 -7.89
CA THR A 179 -7.11 -25.13 -6.49
C THR A 179 -6.23 -24.07 -5.83
N GLN A 180 -5.22 -23.54 -6.53
CA GLN A 180 -4.38 -22.47 -6.01
C GLN A 180 -5.17 -21.18 -5.74
N MET A 181 -6.12 -20.83 -6.61
CA MET A 181 -6.98 -19.65 -6.43
C MET A 181 -7.92 -19.76 -5.23
N VAL A 182 -8.33 -20.97 -4.85
CA VAL A 182 -9.27 -21.23 -3.75
C VAL A 182 -8.59 -21.74 -2.48
N SER A 183 -7.26 -21.73 -2.42
CA SER A 183 -6.54 -22.10 -1.20
C SER A 183 -6.87 -21.14 -0.05
N ASP A 184 -7.29 -21.68 1.10
CA ASP A 184 -7.58 -20.87 2.28
C ASP A 184 -6.34 -20.50 3.12
N ARG A 185 -5.18 -21.06 2.76
CA ARG A 185 -3.87 -20.70 3.31
C ARG A 185 -3.23 -19.53 2.56
N ALA A 186 -3.67 -19.26 1.33
CA ALA A 186 -3.23 -18.12 0.55
C ALA A 186 -4.01 -16.86 0.95
N TRP A 187 -3.30 -15.81 1.37
CA TRP A 187 -3.88 -14.53 1.79
C TRP A 187 -3.21 -13.31 1.12
N LYS A 188 -2.08 -13.51 0.43
CA LYS A 188 -1.50 -12.53 -0.49
C LYS A 188 -1.44 -13.04 -1.92
N VAL A 189 -1.53 -12.12 -2.87
CA VAL A 189 -1.28 -12.36 -4.29
C VAL A 189 -0.47 -11.22 -4.89
N GLY A 190 0.47 -11.53 -5.76
CA GLY A 190 1.20 -10.54 -6.56
C GLY A 190 1.46 -11.09 -7.96
N CYS A 191 1.14 -10.29 -8.97
CA CYS A 191 1.21 -10.73 -10.36
C CYS A 191 2.03 -9.78 -11.24
N ALA A 192 2.55 -10.30 -12.33
CA ALA A 192 3.21 -9.54 -13.38
C ALA A 192 2.93 -10.16 -14.75
N ALA A 193 3.07 -9.37 -15.81
CA ALA A 193 2.92 -9.88 -17.17
C ALA A 193 3.96 -9.31 -18.14
N GLN A 194 4.31 -10.12 -19.13
CA GLN A 194 5.12 -9.75 -20.29
C GLN A 194 4.25 -9.88 -21.54
N HIS A 195 4.42 -8.98 -22.49
CA HIS A 195 3.80 -9.10 -23.81
C HIS A 195 4.85 -9.00 -24.90
N TRP A 196 4.63 -9.71 -26.01
CA TRP A 196 5.49 -9.63 -27.19
C TRP A 196 4.72 -10.00 -28.46
N THR A 197 5.36 -9.77 -29.61
CA THR A 197 4.82 -10.15 -30.91
C THR A 197 5.60 -11.32 -31.47
N GLU A 198 4.91 -12.39 -31.85
CA GLU A 198 5.48 -13.61 -32.43
C GLU A 198 5.13 -13.69 -33.92
N ASN A 199 6.14 -13.93 -34.75
CA ASN A 199 6.04 -14.03 -36.22
C ASN A 199 5.34 -12.84 -36.89
N ARG A 200 5.33 -11.65 -36.26
CA ARG A 200 4.62 -10.41 -36.69
C ARG A 200 3.09 -10.57 -36.82
N LEU A 201 2.53 -11.69 -36.41
CA LEU A 201 1.12 -12.04 -36.61
C LEU A 201 0.36 -12.22 -35.29
N TYR A 202 1.05 -12.69 -34.25
CA TYR A 202 0.43 -13.04 -32.99
C TYR A 202 0.93 -12.14 -31.87
N ASN A 203 -0.01 -11.55 -31.14
CA ASN A 203 0.27 -10.96 -29.83
C ASN A 203 0.31 -12.10 -28.82
N VAL A 204 1.34 -12.11 -27.97
CA VAL A 204 1.49 -13.07 -26.90
C VAL A 204 1.43 -12.33 -25.58
N PHE A 205 0.62 -12.83 -24.66
CA PHE A 205 0.46 -12.33 -23.30
C PHE A 205 0.84 -13.44 -22.32
N TYR A 206 1.89 -13.21 -21.53
CA TYR A 206 2.35 -14.13 -20.49
C TYR A 206 2.08 -13.53 -19.12
N LEU A 207 1.22 -14.16 -18.33
CA LEU A 207 0.85 -13.73 -16.98
C LEU A 207 1.37 -14.75 -15.95
N VAL A 208 1.95 -14.24 -14.88
CA VAL A 208 2.31 -15.02 -13.69
C VAL A 208 1.70 -14.36 -12.47
N CYS A 209 1.05 -15.14 -11.62
CA CYS A 209 0.54 -14.73 -10.32
C CYS A 209 1.12 -15.62 -9.23
N ASN A 210 1.81 -15.02 -8.26
CA ASN A 210 2.34 -15.69 -7.09
C ASN A 210 1.40 -15.50 -5.89
N TYR A 211 1.20 -16.55 -5.10
CA TYR A 211 0.32 -16.59 -3.94
C TYR A 211 1.13 -16.92 -2.68
N SER A 212 0.80 -16.32 -1.53
CA SER A 212 1.59 -16.49 -0.29
C SER A 212 1.78 -17.94 0.17
N PHE A 213 0.95 -18.87 -0.34
CA PHE A 213 0.98 -20.26 0.03
C PHE A 213 0.54 -21.15 -1.15
N THR A 214 1.11 -22.34 -1.27
CA THR A 214 0.81 -23.33 -2.34
C THR A 214 -0.08 -24.47 -1.84
N ASN A 215 -0.62 -25.29 -2.73
CA ASN A 215 -1.34 -26.49 -2.33
C ASN A 215 -0.35 -27.56 -1.83
N MET A 216 -0.68 -28.22 -0.72
CA MET A 216 0.15 -29.27 -0.15
C MET A 216 -0.50 -30.62 -0.42
N VAL A 217 0.25 -31.56 -1.00
CA VAL A 217 -0.20 -32.92 -1.26
C VAL A 217 -0.74 -33.57 0.02
N GLY A 218 -1.90 -34.20 -0.08
CA GLY A 218 -2.57 -34.89 1.03
C GLY A 218 -3.29 -33.97 2.01
N GLU A 219 -3.14 -32.65 1.89
CA GLU A 219 -3.81 -31.66 2.72
C GLU A 219 -5.04 -31.07 2.01
N PRO A 220 -6.02 -30.54 2.76
CA PRO A 220 -7.10 -29.78 2.17
C PRO A 220 -6.58 -28.49 1.50
N VAL A 221 -7.20 -28.14 0.37
CA VAL A 221 -7.04 -26.86 -0.31
C VAL A 221 -7.71 -25.76 0.52
N TYR A 222 -8.93 -26.03 1.01
CA TYR A 222 -9.60 -25.21 2.01
C TYR A 222 -10.39 -26.07 2.99
N VAL A 223 -10.67 -25.53 4.17
CA VAL A 223 -11.49 -26.20 5.18
C VAL A 223 -12.98 -25.95 4.92
N GLN A 224 -13.69 -26.99 4.51
CA GLN A 224 -15.15 -26.94 4.35
C GLN A 224 -15.89 -26.73 5.67
N GLY A 225 -17.07 -26.11 5.60
CA GLY A 225 -17.98 -25.94 6.72
C GLY A 225 -18.95 -24.81 6.46
N PRO A 226 -19.84 -24.48 7.42
CA PRO A 226 -20.75 -23.36 7.24
C PRO A 226 -19.97 -22.08 6.93
N ARG A 227 -20.50 -21.26 6.02
CA ARG A 227 -19.83 -20.04 5.55
C ARG A 227 -19.30 -19.22 6.73
N ALA A 228 -18.02 -18.88 6.67
CA ALA A 228 -17.33 -18.09 7.68
C ALA A 228 -17.45 -18.57 9.14
N SER A 229 -17.82 -19.83 9.38
CA SER A 229 -18.02 -20.37 10.74
C SER A 229 -16.74 -20.43 11.56
N ARG A 230 -15.57 -20.41 10.92
CA ARG A 230 -14.24 -20.37 11.56
C ARG A 230 -13.55 -19.02 11.40
N CYS A 231 -14.22 -18.02 10.84
CA CYS A 231 -13.68 -16.67 10.69
C CYS A 231 -13.77 -15.90 12.02
N THR A 232 -12.63 -15.65 12.65
CA THR A 232 -12.57 -14.98 13.97
C THR A 232 -12.85 -13.48 13.90
N THR A 233 -12.65 -12.84 12.76
CA THR A 233 -12.84 -11.39 12.55
C THR A 233 -14.18 -11.01 11.93
N GLY A 234 -15.06 -12.00 11.71
CA GLY A 234 -16.33 -11.82 11.02
C GLY A 234 -16.19 -11.77 9.50
N GLU A 235 -17.32 -11.71 8.80
CA GLU A 235 -17.36 -11.68 7.34
C GLU A 235 -16.98 -10.30 6.78
N ASP A 236 -16.24 -10.31 5.67
CA ASP A 236 -15.99 -9.13 4.86
C ASP A 236 -17.30 -8.62 4.22
N LYS A 237 -17.50 -7.30 4.26
CA LYS A 237 -18.74 -6.68 3.77
C LYS A 237 -18.82 -6.64 2.25
N LEU A 238 -17.68 -6.56 1.57
CA LEU A 238 -17.61 -6.49 0.11
C LEU A 238 -17.60 -7.89 -0.51
N TYR A 239 -17.00 -8.85 0.18
CA TYR A 239 -16.87 -10.25 -0.25
C TYR A 239 -17.45 -11.19 0.82
N PRO A 240 -18.78 -11.35 0.92
CA PRO A 240 -19.35 -12.16 1.99
C PRO A 240 -18.88 -13.63 1.92
N GLY A 241 -18.74 -14.29 3.06
CA GLY A 241 -18.10 -15.61 3.16
C GLY A 241 -16.57 -15.59 3.20
N LEU A 242 -15.92 -14.46 2.90
CA LEU A 242 -14.49 -14.25 3.21
C LEU A 242 -14.36 -13.58 4.57
N PHE A 243 -13.24 -13.78 5.27
CA PHE A 243 -12.87 -12.91 6.38
C PHE A 243 -11.90 -11.82 5.94
N SER A 244 -12.10 -10.63 6.49
CA SER A 244 -11.22 -9.51 6.24
C SER A 244 -9.94 -9.71 7.05
N LEU A 245 -8.79 -9.72 6.37
CA LEU A 245 -7.48 -9.50 7.02
C LEU A 245 -7.32 -8.02 7.29
N LEU A 246 -8.24 -7.45 8.06
CA LEU A 246 -7.98 -6.18 8.73
C LEU A 246 -6.99 -6.44 9.84
N LEU A 247 -5.71 -6.68 9.48
CA LEU A 247 -4.50 -6.64 10.32
C LEU A 247 -3.27 -6.96 9.44
N PHE A 248 -2.46 -5.92 9.19
CA PHE A 248 -1.08 -5.93 8.66
C PHE A 248 -0.86 -6.30 7.17
N VAL A 249 -0.82 -5.27 6.30
CA VAL A 249 0.01 -5.33 5.09
C VAL A 249 1.22 -4.43 5.26
N LEU A 250 2.36 -5.11 5.43
CA LEU A 250 3.71 -4.63 5.24
C LEU A 250 3.85 -4.16 3.79
N SER A 251 3.95 -2.85 3.61
CA SER A 251 4.48 -2.26 2.39
C SER A 251 6.02 -2.36 2.43
N GLU A 252 6.56 -3.55 2.16
CA GLU A 252 7.91 -3.67 1.60
C GLU A 252 7.81 -3.50 0.08
N VAL A 253 7.49 -2.28 -0.35
CA VAL A 253 7.99 -1.81 -1.63
C VAL A 253 9.41 -1.36 -1.35
N SER A 254 10.33 -1.71 -2.24
CA SER A 254 11.66 -1.10 -2.42
C SER A 254 11.56 0.42 -2.67
N ALA A 255 10.99 1.15 -1.71
CA ALA A 255 10.94 2.59 -1.63
C ALA A 255 12.31 3.16 -1.21
N GLY A 256 13.18 2.31 -0.65
CA GLY A 256 14.53 2.67 -0.23
C GLY A 256 15.32 3.34 -1.33
N GLY A 257 15.21 2.93 -2.60
CA GLY A 257 15.94 3.57 -3.71
C GLY A 257 15.36 4.92 -4.15
N GLN A 258 14.04 4.99 -4.38
CA GLN A 258 13.39 6.17 -4.96
C GLN A 258 13.49 7.39 -4.03
N TYR A 259 13.40 7.18 -2.73
CA TYR A 259 13.46 8.26 -1.76
C TYR A 259 14.89 8.65 -1.36
N CYS A 260 15.91 7.89 -1.74
CA CYS A 260 17.31 8.26 -1.52
C CYS A 260 17.85 9.29 -2.53
N ARG A 261 17.01 9.77 -3.45
CA ARG A 261 17.31 10.83 -4.40
C ARG A 261 17.51 12.18 -3.68
N SER A 262 18.67 12.80 -3.87
CA SER A 262 18.99 14.12 -3.30
C SER A 262 18.01 15.21 -3.73
N GLU A 263 17.42 15.07 -4.93
CA GLU A 263 16.55 16.07 -5.53
C GLU A 263 15.22 16.23 -4.77
N LEU A 264 14.78 15.19 -4.06
CA LEU A 264 13.58 15.26 -3.22
C LEU A 264 13.80 16.14 -1.98
N CYS A 265 15.05 16.29 -1.53
CA CYS A 265 15.39 17.04 -0.32
C CYS A 265 16.38 18.17 -0.66
N PRO A 266 15.95 19.20 -1.40
CA PRO A 266 16.85 20.27 -1.86
C PRO A 266 17.45 21.10 -0.72
N ARG A 267 16.85 21.05 0.48
CA ARG A 267 17.37 21.67 1.70
C ARG A 267 18.33 20.77 2.49
N GLY A 268 18.67 19.60 1.95
CA GLY A 268 19.53 18.60 2.57
C GLY A 268 18.83 17.77 3.65
N GLY A 269 19.59 16.83 4.21
CA GLY A 269 19.13 15.89 5.23
C GLY A 269 18.56 14.58 4.67
N PRO A 270 18.50 13.52 5.50
CA PRO A 270 17.99 12.22 5.07
C PRO A 270 16.48 12.27 4.82
N HIS A 271 16.06 11.70 3.69
CA HIS A 271 14.65 11.44 3.43
C HIS A 271 14.15 10.30 4.33
N VAL A 272 12.98 10.45 4.95
CA VAL A 272 12.40 9.46 5.89
C VAL A 272 12.12 8.11 5.23
N GLY A 273 11.77 8.12 3.94
CA GLY A 273 11.60 6.94 3.10
C GLY A 273 12.90 6.37 2.49
N CYS A 274 14.06 7.03 2.65
CA CYS A 274 15.35 6.50 2.21
C CYS A 274 15.90 5.58 3.29
N LYS A 275 15.97 4.27 3.01
CA LYS A 275 16.36 3.24 3.99
C LYS A 275 15.59 3.39 5.32
N PRO A 276 14.24 3.36 5.29
CA PRO A 276 13.45 3.54 6.50
C PRO A 276 13.74 2.41 7.49
N PRO A 277 13.50 2.60 8.80
CA PRO A 277 13.70 1.54 9.78
C PRO A 277 12.89 0.28 9.43
N SER A 278 13.23 -0.90 9.97
CA SER A 278 12.45 -2.12 9.74
C SER A 278 10.98 -1.90 10.10
N THR A 279 10.09 -2.63 9.43
CA THR A 279 8.67 -2.67 9.73
C THR A 279 8.35 -3.27 11.10
N SER A 280 9.31 -3.98 11.71
CA SER A 280 9.28 -4.41 13.12
C SER A 280 9.66 -3.29 14.12
N GLY A 281 10.15 -2.15 13.62
CA GLY A 281 10.61 -1.02 14.40
C GLY A 281 12.10 -0.70 14.17
N GLY A 282 12.47 0.54 14.44
CA GLY A 282 13.83 1.04 14.33
C GLY A 282 14.70 0.75 15.55
N PRO A 283 15.98 1.16 15.52
CA PRO A 283 16.92 0.93 16.62
C PRO A 283 16.41 1.46 17.97
N THR A 284 15.74 2.62 17.99
CA THR A 284 15.19 3.21 19.22
C THR A 284 13.96 2.46 19.76
N CYS A 285 13.36 1.58 18.95
CA CYS A 285 12.36 0.63 19.42
C CYS A 285 12.99 -0.53 20.19
N ARG A 286 14.29 -0.82 20.02
CA ARG A 286 14.98 -1.91 20.72
C ARG A 286 14.97 -1.64 22.23
N GLY A 287 14.47 -2.60 23.01
CA GLY A 287 14.28 -2.45 24.46
C GLY A 287 12.91 -1.92 24.87
N LYS A 288 12.12 -1.38 23.95
CA LYS A 288 10.71 -1.01 24.21
C LYS A 288 9.84 -2.25 24.06
N LYS A 289 9.16 -2.65 25.12
CA LYS A 289 8.37 -3.89 25.12
C LYS A 289 7.15 -3.73 24.19
N ASN A 290 6.82 -4.77 23.44
CA ASN A 290 5.64 -4.82 22.57
C ASN A 290 5.56 -3.68 21.55
N ALA A 291 6.72 -3.13 21.12
CA ALA A 291 6.77 -2.11 20.08
C ALA A 291 6.12 -2.65 18.79
N ARG A 292 5.09 -1.98 18.30
CA ARG A 292 4.35 -2.40 17.11
C ARG A 292 3.60 -1.24 16.47
N LYS A 293 3.35 -1.36 15.17
CA LYS A 293 2.38 -0.54 14.49
C LYS A 293 0.97 -0.82 15.01
N VAL A 294 0.20 0.22 15.26
CA VAL A 294 -1.24 0.13 15.51
C VAL A 294 -1.95 0.17 14.16
N LEU A 295 -2.82 -0.81 13.91
CA LEU A 295 -3.53 -0.89 12.64
C LEU A 295 -4.59 0.22 12.54
N LEU A 296 -4.36 1.16 11.62
CA LEU A 296 -5.37 2.11 11.18
C LEU A 296 -6.22 1.46 10.09
N THR A 297 -7.31 0.79 10.49
CA THR A 297 -8.31 0.20 9.57
C THR A 297 -8.92 1.28 8.65
N PRO A 298 -9.54 0.92 7.51
CA PRO A 298 -10.26 1.88 6.67
C PRO A 298 -11.32 2.69 7.44
N ALA A 299 -11.96 2.09 8.45
CA ALA A 299 -12.88 2.80 9.33
C ALA A 299 -12.16 3.87 10.18
N LEU A 300 -10.99 3.56 10.74
CA LEU A 300 -10.17 4.52 11.48
C LEU A 300 -9.55 5.58 10.57
N GLN A 301 -9.11 5.22 9.36
CA GLN A 301 -8.67 6.18 8.35
C GLN A 301 -9.80 7.14 7.98
N GLY A 302 -11.01 6.62 7.73
CA GLY A 302 -12.22 7.42 7.52
C GLY A 302 -12.53 8.32 8.70
N TYR A 303 -12.37 7.84 9.93
CA TYR A 303 -12.55 8.65 11.13
C TYR A 303 -11.52 9.78 11.24
N ILE A 304 -10.23 9.51 10.97
CA ILE A 304 -9.19 10.55 10.89
C ILE A 304 -9.58 11.61 9.84
N MET A 305 -10.11 11.20 8.68
CA MET A 305 -10.54 12.12 7.63
C MET A 305 -11.73 12.96 8.05
N ASP A 306 -12.69 12.35 8.74
CA ASP A 306 -13.85 13.05 9.23
C ASP A 306 -13.49 14.08 10.30
N GLU A 307 -12.61 13.76 11.26
CA GLU A 307 -12.14 14.70 12.27
C GLU A 307 -11.42 15.90 11.64
N HIS A 308 -10.52 15.66 10.68
CA HIS A 308 -9.82 16.74 9.97
C HIS A 308 -10.76 17.60 9.15
N ASN A 309 -11.63 17.00 8.35
CA ASN A 309 -12.55 17.73 7.48
C ASN A 309 -13.65 18.44 8.27
N LEU A 310 -14.09 17.90 9.41
CA LEU A 310 -15.03 18.58 10.30
C LEU A 310 -14.40 19.86 10.87
N ASN A 311 -13.18 19.78 11.39
CA ASN A 311 -12.44 20.92 11.90
C ASN A 311 -12.22 22.00 10.82
N ARG A 312 -11.75 21.58 9.63
CA ARG A 312 -11.58 22.46 8.45
C ARG A 312 -12.90 23.10 8.02
N SER A 313 -13.99 22.34 8.00
CA SER A 313 -15.31 22.85 7.64
C SER A 313 -15.79 23.89 8.64
N ASN A 314 -15.60 23.65 9.94
CA ASN A 314 -16.04 24.58 10.97
C ASN A 314 -15.28 25.92 10.92
N ILE A 315 -13.96 25.90 10.73
CA ILE A 315 -13.21 27.16 10.57
C ILE A 315 -13.56 27.85 9.25
N ALA A 316 -13.70 27.11 8.14
CA ALA A 316 -14.03 27.67 6.84
C ALA A 316 -15.44 28.32 6.82
N LEU A 317 -16.36 27.84 7.66
CA LEU A 317 -17.67 28.45 7.89
C LEU A 317 -17.65 29.64 8.86
N GLY A 318 -16.50 29.99 9.44
CA GLY A 318 -16.40 31.05 10.46
C GLY A 318 -17.01 30.66 11.81
N ARG A 319 -17.20 29.36 12.09
CA ARG A 319 -17.75 28.88 13.38
C ARG A 319 -16.73 28.88 14.50
N ILE A 320 -15.43 28.87 14.17
CA ILE A 320 -14.34 28.96 15.13
C ILE A 320 -13.90 30.41 15.23
N ARG A 321 -14.45 31.14 16.21
CA ARG A 321 -14.04 32.54 16.46
C ARG A 321 -12.66 32.57 17.13
N PRO A 322 -11.84 33.62 16.91
CA PRO A 322 -12.08 34.82 16.08
C PRO A 322 -11.68 34.69 14.60
N TYR A 323 -11.52 33.47 14.08
CA TYR A 323 -10.99 33.25 12.74
C TYR A 323 -12.00 33.55 11.64
N PRO A 324 -11.58 34.16 10.51
CA PRO A 324 -12.46 34.44 9.39
C PRO A 324 -12.85 33.15 8.64
N SER A 325 -13.98 33.17 7.92
CA SER A 325 -14.35 32.12 6.98
C SER A 325 -13.36 32.02 5.80
N ALA A 326 -13.35 30.88 5.10
CA ALA A 326 -12.39 30.60 4.02
C ALA A 326 -13.07 30.54 2.64
N VAL A 327 -12.51 31.22 1.64
CA VAL A 327 -13.09 31.27 0.28
C VAL A 327 -13.01 29.94 -0.45
N LYS A 328 -11.97 29.13 -0.19
CA LYS A 328 -11.68 27.90 -0.94
C LYS A 328 -10.92 26.90 -0.08
N MET A 329 -11.60 26.18 0.81
CA MET A 329 -10.99 25.14 1.66
C MET A 329 -11.21 23.75 1.05
N PRO A 330 -10.22 23.06 0.46
CA PRO A 330 -10.44 21.75 -0.15
C PRO A 330 -10.78 20.66 0.87
N THR A 331 -11.63 19.70 0.47
CA THR A 331 -11.82 18.45 1.23
C THR A 331 -10.54 17.62 1.20
N LEU A 332 -9.99 17.29 2.37
CA LEU A 332 -8.86 16.37 2.48
C LEU A 332 -9.30 14.95 2.13
N THR A 333 -8.45 14.26 1.38
CA THR A 333 -8.61 12.84 1.05
C THR A 333 -7.38 12.05 1.47
N TRP A 334 -7.56 10.76 1.76
CA TRP A 334 -6.46 9.91 2.20
C TRP A 334 -5.43 9.71 1.07
N ASP A 335 -4.15 9.72 1.42
CA ASP A 335 -3.05 9.38 0.53
C ASP A 335 -2.14 8.33 1.16
N THR A 336 -1.96 7.22 0.44
CA THR A 336 -1.24 6.04 0.92
C THR A 336 0.28 6.24 0.93
N GLU A 337 0.81 7.09 0.05
CA GLU A 337 2.24 7.42 0.00
C GLU A 337 2.63 8.25 1.22
N LEU A 338 1.84 9.30 1.52
CA LEU A 338 2.01 10.11 2.74
C LEU A 338 1.89 9.26 4.01
N ALA A 339 0.95 8.31 4.06
CA ALA A 339 0.78 7.40 5.19
C ALA A 339 1.98 6.44 5.36
N ALA A 340 2.56 5.95 4.25
CA ALA A 340 3.76 5.12 4.30
C ALA A 340 4.99 5.90 4.81
N LEU A 341 5.13 7.17 4.41
CA LEU A 341 6.20 8.03 4.93
C LEU A 341 5.96 8.43 6.39
N ALA A 342 4.71 8.58 6.81
CA ALA A 342 4.36 8.80 8.22
C ALA A 342 4.71 7.57 9.07
N ASP A 343 4.50 6.36 8.52
CA ASP A 343 4.92 5.11 9.13
C ASP A 343 6.43 4.99 9.26
N ALA A 344 7.19 5.39 8.24
CA ALA A 344 8.64 5.39 8.28
C ALA A 344 9.19 6.28 9.42
N ASN A 345 8.54 7.42 9.70
CA ASN A 345 8.83 8.22 10.89
C ASN A 345 8.42 7.48 12.17
N ALA A 346 7.14 7.10 12.27
CA ALA A 346 6.56 6.56 13.50
C ALA A 346 7.28 5.30 13.99
N ARG A 347 7.68 4.42 13.06
CA ARG A 347 8.39 3.18 13.37
C ARG A 347 9.84 3.37 13.79
N SER A 348 10.36 4.59 13.79
CA SER A 348 11.64 4.87 14.43
C SER A 348 11.58 4.78 15.97
N CYS A 349 10.38 4.86 16.57
CA CYS A 349 10.17 5.09 18.01
C CYS A 349 10.95 6.29 18.57
N ASN A 350 11.28 7.25 17.71
CA ASN A 350 11.92 8.50 18.10
C ASN A 350 10.91 9.63 17.91
N TYR A 351 10.47 10.25 19.01
CA TYR A 351 9.51 11.36 18.95
C TYR A 351 10.20 12.58 18.36
N GLY A 352 9.85 12.93 17.12
CA GLY A 352 10.42 14.08 16.44
C GLY A 352 10.09 14.10 14.95
N HIS A 353 10.17 15.30 14.38
CA HIS A 353 10.03 15.45 12.94
C HIS A 353 11.23 14.83 12.21
N ASP A 354 10.95 14.13 11.12
CA ASP A 354 11.99 13.73 10.19
C ASP A 354 12.52 14.96 9.41
N ARG A 355 13.63 14.79 8.68
CA ARG A 355 14.26 15.92 7.97
C ARG A 355 13.58 16.21 6.64
N CYS A 356 13.09 15.18 5.95
CA CYS A 356 12.49 15.31 4.63
C CYS A 356 11.53 14.15 4.36
N ARG A 357 10.36 14.48 3.80
CA ARG A 357 9.27 13.53 3.45
C ARG A 357 8.60 13.89 2.12
N ALA A 358 9.31 14.64 1.30
CA ALA A 358 8.82 15.14 0.03
C ALA A 358 8.60 13.99 -0.96
N THR A 359 7.51 14.06 -1.71
CA THR A 359 7.27 13.11 -2.81
C THR A 359 7.31 13.85 -4.14
N ASP A 360 7.39 13.10 -5.24
CA ASP A 360 7.27 13.70 -6.59
C ASP A 360 5.94 14.45 -6.76
N LYS A 361 4.87 14.00 -6.07
CA LYS A 361 3.54 14.65 -6.08
C LYS A 361 3.44 15.79 -5.07
N PHE A 362 4.12 15.66 -3.93
CA PHE A 362 4.01 16.54 -2.77
C PHE A 362 5.41 17.00 -2.34
N PRO A 363 6.06 17.88 -3.12
CA PRO A 363 7.43 18.31 -2.83
C PRO A 363 7.55 19.12 -1.52
N TYR A 364 6.43 19.64 -1.01
CA TYR A 364 6.35 20.45 0.21
C TYR A 364 5.55 19.77 1.32
N ALA A 365 5.60 18.43 1.40
CA ALA A 365 4.79 17.66 2.34
C ALA A 365 4.98 18.11 3.81
N GLY A 366 3.86 18.43 4.46
CA GLY A 366 3.78 18.83 5.87
C GLY A 366 3.70 17.64 6.81
N GLN A 367 3.84 17.87 8.13
CA GLN A 367 3.74 16.82 9.13
C GLN A 367 3.24 17.34 10.48
N ASN A 368 2.31 16.61 11.08
CA ASN A 368 1.96 16.72 12.49
C ASN A 368 2.39 15.46 13.23
N ILE A 369 2.92 15.62 14.44
CA ILE A 369 3.33 14.51 15.31
C ILE A 369 2.75 14.69 16.71
N ALA A 370 2.36 13.59 17.37
CA ALA A 370 1.89 13.60 18.75
C ALA A 370 2.28 12.32 19.45
N ILE A 371 2.61 12.45 20.73
CA ILE A 371 2.89 11.30 21.60
C ILE A 371 2.08 11.44 22.89
N THR A 372 1.52 10.33 23.37
CA THR A 372 0.90 10.28 24.69
C THR A 372 1.40 9.05 25.41
N GLN A 373 1.52 9.16 26.74
CA GLN A 373 1.79 8.03 27.60
C GLN A 373 0.80 8.00 28.77
N PHE A 374 0.41 6.80 29.21
CA PHE A 374 -0.50 6.63 30.36
C PHE A 374 -0.25 5.30 31.07
N PHE A 375 -0.68 5.23 32.34
CA PHE A 375 -0.58 4.05 33.18
C PHE A 375 -1.96 3.53 33.55
N GLY A 376 -2.21 2.23 33.38
CA GLY A 376 -3.42 1.56 33.89
C GLY A 376 -4.75 1.88 33.18
N TYR A 377 -4.78 2.86 32.28
CA TYR A 377 -5.96 3.18 31.46
C TYR A 377 -5.94 2.42 30.12
N ARG A 378 -7.13 2.10 29.59
CA ARG A 378 -7.30 1.55 28.25
C ARG A 378 -8.12 2.52 27.42
N PHE A 379 -7.56 2.94 26.29
CA PHE A 379 -8.24 3.76 25.29
C PHE A 379 -8.41 2.95 24.01
N THR A 380 -9.52 3.16 23.31
CA THR A 380 -9.64 2.62 21.95
C THR A 380 -8.75 3.42 21.00
N GLU A 381 -8.40 2.85 19.85
CA GLU A 381 -7.66 3.57 18.81
C GLU A 381 -8.42 4.82 18.35
N LYS A 382 -9.76 4.76 18.35
CA LYS A 382 -10.63 5.90 18.02
C LYS A 382 -10.47 7.03 19.04
N ASP A 383 -10.46 6.72 20.34
CA ASP A 383 -10.27 7.72 21.41
C ASP A 383 -8.90 8.37 21.33
N LEU A 384 -7.86 7.57 21.03
CA LEU A 384 -6.50 8.08 20.85
C LEU A 384 -6.40 9.02 19.65
N ILE A 385 -6.98 8.63 18.51
CA ILE A 385 -7.07 9.47 17.31
C ILE A 385 -7.78 10.79 17.64
N HIS A 386 -8.94 10.72 18.29
CA HIS A 386 -9.70 11.91 18.68
C HIS A 386 -8.87 12.82 19.59
N LYS A 387 -8.20 12.24 20.59
CA LYS A 387 -7.31 12.96 21.49
C LYS A 387 -6.18 13.67 20.74
N PHE A 388 -5.48 12.98 19.84
CA PHE A 388 -4.37 13.57 19.09
C PHE A 388 -4.83 14.68 18.15
N VAL A 389 -5.87 14.43 17.35
CA VAL A 389 -6.39 15.43 16.40
C VAL A 389 -6.99 16.63 17.14
N SER A 390 -7.71 16.41 18.23
CA SER A 390 -8.25 17.48 19.07
C SER A 390 -7.14 18.28 19.75
N SER A 391 -6.07 17.63 20.23
CA SER A 391 -4.91 18.30 20.81
C SER A 391 -4.22 19.21 19.78
N TRP A 392 -3.95 18.70 18.58
CA TRP A 392 -3.40 19.51 17.48
C TRP A 392 -4.31 20.67 17.11
N TRP A 393 -5.62 20.41 17.02
CA TRP A 393 -6.58 21.44 16.67
C TRP A 393 -6.68 22.52 17.75
N SER A 394 -6.65 22.14 19.03
CA SER A 394 -6.83 23.05 20.18
C SER A 394 -5.83 24.20 20.26
N GLU A 395 -4.71 24.11 19.54
CA GLU A 395 -3.78 25.22 19.34
C GLU A 395 -4.44 26.46 18.71
N TYR A 396 -5.63 26.33 18.11
CA TYR A 396 -6.43 27.49 17.68
C TYR A 396 -6.76 28.45 18.85
N LEU A 397 -6.73 27.97 20.10
CA LEU A 397 -6.93 28.80 21.30
C LEU A 397 -5.72 29.68 21.61
N ASP A 398 -4.52 29.26 21.18
CA ASP A 398 -3.27 29.98 21.40
C ASP A 398 -2.81 30.75 20.14
N ALA A 399 -3.35 30.40 18.97
CA ALA A 399 -3.17 31.16 17.74
C ALA A 399 -4.07 32.41 17.70
N LEU A 400 -3.68 33.36 16.84
CA LEU A 400 -4.39 34.61 16.60
C LEU A 400 -4.75 34.70 15.11
N PRO A 401 -5.81 35.44 14.73
CA PRO A 401 -6.22 35.58 13.33
C PRO A 401 -5.09 36.08 12.40
N GLU A 402 -4.17 36.89 12.91
CA GLU A 402 -2.99 37.35 12.18
C GLU A 402 -2.05 36.20 11.80
N HIS A 403 -1.92 35.15 12.61
CA HIS A 403 -1.10 33.97 12.27
C HIS A 403 -1.72 33.18 11.12
N VAL A 404 -3.06 33.18 11.01
CA VAL A 404 -3.77 32.58 9.88
C VAL A 404 -3.67 33.45 8.64
N ARG A 405 -3.80 34.77 8.80
CA ARG A 405 -3.65 35.73 7.69
C ARG A 405 -2.24 35.72 7.12
N LYS A 406 -1.24 35.54 7.98
CA LYS A 406 0.17 35.52 7.63
C LYS A 406 0.92 34.67 8.63
N TYR A 407 1.33 33.47 8.21
CA TYR A 407 2.05 32.55 9.07
C TYR A 407 3.40 33.17 9.48
N PRO A 408 3.75 33.18 10.77
CA PRO A 408 4.91 33.92 11.26
C PRO A 408 6.22 33.34 10.73
N SER A 409 7.16 34.21 10.36
CA SER A 409 8.56 33.85 10.05
C SER A 409 9.43 33.72 11.30
N SER A 410 9.01 34.35 12.39
CA SER A 410 9.54 34.16 13.74
C SER A 410 8.38 34.10 14.72
N TYR A 411 8.37 33.12 15.61
CA TYR A 411 7.29 32.91 16.55
C TYR A 411 7.84 32.52 17.92
N SER A 412 7.40 33.26 18.94
CA SER A 412 7.67 32.98 20.35
C SER A 412 6.34 32.83 21.07
N GLY A 413 6.01 31.61 21.49
CA GLY A 413 4.73 31.33 22.12
C GLY A 413 4.45 29.83 22.16
N LYS A 414 3.21 29.47 22.50
CA LYS A 414 2.75 28.08 22.47
C LYS A 414 2.63 27.59 21.03
N PRO A 415 2.84 26.29 20.77
CA PRO A 415 2.72 25.75 19.41
C PRO A 415 1.39 26.12 18.74
N ILE A 416 1.48 26.56 17.48
CA ILE A 416 0.32 26.84 16.61
C ILE A 416 0.35 26.03 15.30
N GLY A 417 1.47 25.34 15.05
CA GLY A 417 1.81 24.74 13.77
C GLY A 417 0.91 23.57 13.41
N HIS A 418 0.45 22.79 14.39
CA HIS A 418 -0.39 21.63 14.14
C HIS A 418 -1.79 22.06 13.72
N PHE A 419 -2.35 23.06 14.41
CA PHE A 419 -3.64 23.68 14.04
C PHE A 419 -3.57 24.27 12.62
N THR A 420 -2.58 25.11 12.33
CA THR A 420 -2.48 25.76 11.02
C THR A 420 -2.23 24.75 9.90
N GLN A 421 -1.51 23.67 10.18
CA GLN A 421 -1.32 22.57 9.22
C GLN A 421 -2.65 21.89 8.87
N ILE A 422 -3.53 21.65 9.85
CA ILE A 422 -4.88 21.11 9.61
C ILE A 422 -5.74 22.14 8.88
N ALA A 423 -5.63 23.43 9.22
CA ALA A 423 -6.43 24.51 8.63
C ALA A 423 -5.93 24.99 7.25
N SER A 424 -4.82 24.45 6.72
CA SER A 424 -4.22 24.93 5.48
C SER A 424 -5.07 24.64 4.23
N ASP A 425 -5.43 25.66 3.46
CA ASP A 425 -6.17 25.50 2.20
C ASP A 425 -5.32 25.01 1.01
N ARG A 426 -3.99 24.93 1.19
CA ARG A 426 -3.07 24.31 0.22
C ARG A 426 -3.00 22.79 0.37
N SER A 427 -3.47 22.24 1.50
CA SER A 427 -3.49 20.80 1.72
C SER A 427 -4.75 20.16 1.14
N THR A 428 -4.57 19.11 0.33
CA THR A 428 -5.64 18.30 -0.29
C THR A 428 -5.54 16.82 0.07
N LYS A 429 -4.36 16.37 0.54
CA LYS A 429 -4.12 15.01 0.98
C LYS A 429 -3.57 14.94 2.38
N VAL A 430 -3.87 13.84 3.06
CA VAL A 430 -3.28 13.48 4.35
C VAL A 430 -3.13 11.96 4.44
N GLY A 431 -2.08 11.49 5.10
CA GLY A 431 -1.88 10.08 5.40
C GLY A 431 -1.16 9.92 6.72
N CYS A 432 -1.62 9.00 7.56
CA CYS A 432 -1.15 8.87 8.94
C CYS A 432 -0.70 7.46 9.30
N SER A 433 0.13 7.35 10.33
CA SER A 433 0.50 6.08 11.00
C SER A 433 0.52 6.26 12.51
N MET A 434 0.25 5.18 13.24
CA MET A 434 0.28 5.13 14.70
C MET A 434 1.13 3.95 15.16
N TRP A 435 1.98 4.17 16.14
CA TRP A 435 2.85 3.17 16.76
C TRP A 435 2.63 3.13 18.26
N TYR A 436 2.77 1.93 18.82
CA TYR A 436 2.62 1.65 20.23
C TYR A 436 3.89 1.01 20.77
N TRP A 437 4.23 1.30 22.02
CA TRP A 437 5.13 0.47 22.81
C TRP A 437 4.86 0.62 24.32
N LYS A 438 5.43 -0.28 25.11
CA LYS A 438 5.56 -0.15 26.56
C LYS A 438 6.89 0.47 26.93
N ASP A 439 6.85 1.52 27.73
CA ASP A 439 8.01 2.14 28.36
C ASP A 439 7.90 1.97 29.89
N GLY A 440 8.61 0.99 30.44
CA GLY A 440 8.35 0.49 31.78
C GLY A 440 6.91 -0.01 31.91
N GLN A 441 6.12 0.63 32.78
CA GLN A 441 4.69 0.33 32.96
C GLN A 441 3.77 1.19 32.07
N MET A 442 4.30 2.23 31.43
CA MET A 442 3.54 3.19 30.64
C MET A 442 3.20 2.62 29.25
N ASP A 443 1.94 2.75 28.84
CA ASP A 443 1.51 2.59 27.46
C ASP A 443 1.80 3.87 26.69
N VAL A 444 2.60 3.78 25.63
CA VAL A 444 3.01 4.91 24.80
C VAL A 444 2.44 4.75 23.41
N TYR A 445 1.80 5.81 22.90
CA TYR A 445 1.29 5.88 21.55
C TYR A 445 1.89 7.08 20.83
N TYR A 446 2.47 6.85 19.66
CA TYR A 446 3.06 7.85 18.78
C TYR A 446 2.27 7.92 17.47
N PHE A 447 1.73 9.08 17.15
CA PHE A 447 0.87 9.32 16.00
C PHE A 447 1.49 10.37 15.09
N VAL A 448 1.63 10.03 13.81
CA VAL A 448 2.24 10.87 12.78
C VAL A 448 1.26 11.00 11.63
N CYS A 449 0.96 12.23 11.19
CA CYS A 449 0.20 12.52 9.98
C CYS A 449 1.03 13.40 9.04
N ASN A 450 1.19 12.96 7.80
CA ASN A 450 1.79 13.76 6.73
C ASN A 450 0.69 14.38 5.86
N TYR A 451 0.91 15.60 5.40
CA TYR A 451 -0.03 16.37 4.57
C TYR A 451 0.61 16.69 3.23
N SER A 452 -0.19 16.87 2.16
CA SER A 452 0.33 17.19 0.82
C SER A 452 1.13 18.50 0.77
N PHE A 453 1.00 19.35 1.78
CA PHE A 453 1.59 20.67 1.80
C PHE A 453 1.89 21.11 3.22
N THR A 454 2.89 21.98 3.42
CA THR A 454 3.32 22.49 4.73
C THR A 454 2.94 23.97 4.92
N ASN A 455 3.01 24.47 6.16
CA ASN A 455 2.88 25.90 6.42
C ASN A 455 4.05 26.66 5.79
N ILE A 456 3.76 27.76 5.09
CA ILE A 456 4.78 28.63 4.49
C ILE A 456 4.85 29.92 5.29
N MET A 457 6.05 30.26 5.77
CA MET A 457 6.33 31.55 6.41
C MET A 457 5.92 32.71 5.52
N ASP A 458 5.38 33.76 6.13
CA ASP A 458 4.89 34.97 5.49
C ASP A 458 3.74 34.80 4.49
N ARG A 459 3.13 33.62 4.43
CA ARG A 459 1.94 33.33 3.61
C ARG A 459 0.72 33.04 4.46
N SER A 460 -0.46 33.28 3.91
CA SER A 460 -1.71 32.91 4.58
C SER A 460 -1.83 31.39 4.75
N VAL A 461 -2.39 30.94 5.87
CA VAL A 461 -2.76 29.53 6.12
C VAL A 461 -3.94 29.17 5.22
N TYR A 462 -4.94 30.05 5.15
CA TYR A 462 -6.00 30.01 4.15
C TYR A 462 -6.46 31.42 3.77
N GLN A 463 -7.07 31.54 2.60
CA GLN A 463 -7.62 32.82 2.13
C GLN A 463 -8.98 33.11 2.76
N SER A 464 -9.10 34.28 3.39
CA SER A 464 -10.31 34.71 4.08
C SER A 464 -11.36 35.29 3.13
N GLY A 465 -12.63 34.99 3.37
CA GLY A 465 -13.76 35.57 2.63
C GLY A 465 -15.01 34.68 2.74
N PRO A 466 -16.07 34.94 1.97
CA PRO A 466 -17.31 34.17 2.07
C PRO A 466 -17.08 32.67 1.86
N ALA A 467 -17.63 31.84 2.75
CA ALA A 467 -17.31 30.41 2.80
C ALA A 467 -17.57 29.70 1.47
N GLY A 468 -16.52 29.17 0.85
CA GLY A 468 -16.59 28.41 -0.40
C GLY A 468 -16.93 29.23 -1.65
N SER A 469 -16.84 30.56 -1.61
CA SER A 469 -17.13 31.43 -2.76
C SER A 469 -16.24 31.18 -3.97
N GLU A 470 -15.08 30.58 -3.76
CA GLU A 470 -14.10 30.29 -4.81
C GLU A 470 -13.94 28.80 -5.11
N CYS A 471 -14.80 27.93 -4.54
CA CYS A 471 -14.84 26.51 -4.89
C CYS A 471 -15.33 26.35 -6.34
N LYS A 472 -14.48 25.83 -7.23
CA LYS A 472 -14.82 25.64 -8.65
C LYS A 472 -15.65 24.38 -8.89
N LYS A 473 -15.48 23.36 -8.05
CA LYS A 473 -16.20 22.08 -8.18
C LYS A 473 -17.41 21.97 -7.25
N GLY A 474 -17.87 23.09 -6.69
CA GLY A 474 -18.95 23.14 -5.71
C GLY A 474 -18.51 22.74 -4.30
N ARG A 475 -19.45 22.78 -3.37
CA ARG A 475 -19.23 22.53 -1.94
C ARG A 475 -19.53 21.06 -1.59
N ASN A 476 -18.77 20.54 -0.63
CA ASN A 476 -18.95 19.19 -0.11
C ASN A 476 -20.26 19.09 0.67
N SER A 477 -21.08 18.07 0.37
CA SER A 477 -22.38 17.86 0.99
C SER A 477 -22.30 17.45 2.46
N LYS A 478 -21.28 16.66 2.86
CA LYS A 478 -21.05 16.23 4.24
C LYS A 478 -20.38 17.33 5.07
N PHE A 479 -19.48 18.10 4.45
CA PHE A 479 -18.68 19.14 5.09
C PHE A 479 -18.89 20.48 4.38
N PRO A 480 -20.00 21.20 4.66
CA PRO A 480 -20.42 22.33 3.84
C PRO A 480 -19.41 23.47 3.80
N GLY A 481 -18.49 23.60 4.76
CA GLY A 481 -17.42 24.59 4.70
C GLY A 481 -16.35 24.33 3.65
N LEU A 482 -16.36 23.15 3.02
CA LEU A 482 -15.30 22.69 2.13
C LEU A 482 -15.73 22.67 0.67
N CYS A 483 -14.76 22.84 -0.22
CA CYS A 483 -14.90 22.50 -1.63
C CYS A 483 -14.91 20.98 -1.81
N ASN A 484 -15.52 20.50 -2.89
CA ASN A 484 -15.56 19.07 -3.21
C ASN A 484 -14.16 18.43 -3.33
N ALA A 485 -14.12 17.10 -3.23
CA ALA A 485 -12.90 16.35 -3.46
C ALA A 485 -12.33 16.65 -4.86
N ASN A 486 -11.00 16.66 -4.97
CA ASN A 486 -10.25 17.01 -6.19
C ASN A 486 -10.34 18.50 -6.59
N GLU A 487 -10.83 19.39 -5.73
CA GLU A 487 -10.59 20.83 -5.90
C GLU A 487 -9.08 21.09 -6.04
N GLU A 488 -8.71 21.95 -6.99
CA GLU A 488 -7.29 22.28 -7.17
C GLU A 488 -6.78 23.04 -5.95
N PRO A 489 -5.63 22.64 -5.37
CA PRO A 489 -5.04 23.35 -4.26
C PRO A 489 -4.65 24.75 -4.69
N ARG A 490 -4.63 25.66 -3.73
CA ARG A 490 -4.07 26.99 -3.93
C ARG A 490 -2.57 26.90 -4.25
N SER A 491 -2.07 27.74 -5.15
CA SER A 491 -0.67 27.72 -5.58
C SER A 491 0.27 28.16 -4.45
N ILE A 492 1.53 27.73 -4.55
CA ILE A 492 2.61 28.21 -3.67
C ILE A 492 2.88 29.71 -3.86
N MET A 493 2.61 30.23 -5.06
CA MET A 493 2.83 31.63 -5.40
C MET A 493 1.71 32.55 -4.90
N ASP A 494 0.56 31.99 -4.57
CA ASP A 494 -0.59 32.74 -4.10
C ASP A 494 -0.33 33.30 -2.68
N PRO A 495 -0.73 34.55 -2.39
CA PRO A 495 -0.45 35.24 -1.13
C PRO A 495 -0.99 34.56 0.14
#